data_AF-A0A7C7NFV3-F1
#
_entry.id   AF-A0A7C7NFV3-F1
#
_cell.length_a   1.000
_cell.length_b   1.000
_cell.length_c   1.000
_cell.angle_alpha   90.00
_cell.angle_beta   90.00
_cell.angle_gamma   90.00
#
_symmetry.space_group_name_H-M   'P 1'
#
loop_
_entity.id
_entity.type
_entity.pdbx_description
1 polymer ?
#
loop_
_entity_poly.entity_id
_entity_poly.type
_entity_poly.pdbx_seq_one_letter_code
_entity_poly.pdbx_strand_id
1 'polypeptide(L)'
;MNIDQLIKKIELSFESLLGLSIHGLLGIIVGLIIFSLLLFLIKYERKIDRSFNFQADNLSEVGNPIEANINLARSLIEMQEIQKAKDCLNQVETEKDLTVEQRNKIEILKGRMKEKEDG
;
A
#
# COMPACT_ATOMS: atom_id res chain seq x y z
N MET A 1 53.54 -0.05 -17.53
CA MET A 1 52.74 -0.63 -16.42
C MET A 1 51.69 -1.53 -17.05
N ASN A 2 51.60 -2.79 -16.64
CA ASN A 2 50.59 -3.70 -17.20
C ASN A 2 49.20 -3.37 -16.64
N ILE A 3 48.13 -3.74 -17.36
CA ILE A 3 46.74 -3.47 -17.00
C ILE A 3 46.42 -4.02 -15.60
N ASP A 4 46.91 -5.21 -15.27
CA ASP A 4 46.70 -5.81 -13.94
C ASP A 4 47.30 -4.97 -12.80
N GLN A 5 48.46 -4.36 -13.05
CA GLN A 5 49.10 -3.46 -12.08
C GLN A 5 48.33 -2.15 -11.92
N LEU A 6 47.74 -1.65 -13.02
CA LEU A 6 46.89 -0.47 -12.98
C LEU A 6 45.61 -0.74 -12.19
N ILE A 7 44.92 -1.85 -12.46
CA ILE A 7 43.69 -2.25 -11.77
C ILE A 7 43.96 -2.40 -10.27
N LYS A 8 45.03 -3.11 -9.90
CA LYS A 8 45.39 -3.30 -8.48
C LYS A 8 45.72 -1.98 -7.78
N LYS A 9 46.35 -1.03 -8.47
CA LYS A 9 46.66 0.29 -7.92
C LYS A 9 45.39 1.11 -7.69
N ILE A 10 44.43 1.03 -8.61
CA ILE A 10 43.11 1.66 -8.48
C ILE A 10 42.36 1.07 -7.29
N GLU A 11 42.33 -0.26 -7.15
CA GLU A 11 41.64 -0.94 -6.05
C GLU A 11 42.21 -0.54 -4.68
N LEU A 12 43.53 -0.57 -4.52
CA LEU A 12 44.19 -0.13 -3.29
C LEU A 12 43.95 1.34 -2.97
N SER A 13 43.94 2.20 -3.98
CA SER A 13 43.72 3.65 -3.80
C SER A 13 42.27 3.94 -3.41
N PHE A 14 41.32 3.22 -4.01
CA PHE A 14 39.90 3.28 -3.67
C PHE A 14 39.65 2.82 -2.24
N GLU A 15 40.18 1.66 -1.85
CA GLU A 15 40.08 1.13 -0.49
C GLU A 15 40.68 2.08 0.53
N SER A 16 41.86 2.64 0.25
CA SER A 16 42.51 3.61 1.14
C SER A 16 41.70 4.90 1.31
N LEU A 17 40.95 5.32 0.29
CA LEU A 17 40.19 6.57 0.33
C LEU A 17 38.84 6.40 1.03
N LEU A 18 38.14 5.30 0.73
CA LEU A 18 36.75 5.09 1.16
C LEU A 18 36.62 4.10 2.32
N GLY A 19 37.67 3.34 2.64
CA GLY A 19 37.68 2.31 3.68
C GLY A 19 36.89 1.05 3.32
N LEU A 20 36.56 0.86 2.03
CA LEU A 20 35.73 -0.22 1.54
C LEU A 20 36.19 -0.67 0.14
N SER A 21 36.08 -1.97 -0.13
CA SER A 21 36.52 -2.55 -1.40
C SER A 21 35.55 -2.23 -2.53
N ILE A 22 36.08 -2.16 -3.76
CA ILE A 22 35.26 -1.96 -4.97
C ILE A 22 34.22 -3.08 -5.09
N HIS A 23 34.64 -4.31 -4.78
CA HIS A 23 33.77 -5.48 -4.71
C HIS A 23 32.64 -5.30 -3.68
N GLY A 24 32.93 -4.74 -2.51
CA GLY A 24 31.93 -4.41 -1.50
C GLY A 24 30.90 -3.39 -1.98
N LEU A 25 31.35 -2.31 -2.65
CA LEU A 25 30.46 -1.32 -3.22
C LEU A 25 29.56 -1.92 -4.32
N LEU A 26 30.12 -2.73 -5.21
CA LEU A 26 29.35 -3.43 -6.24
C LEU A 26 28.32 -4.38 -5.61
N GLY A 27 28.68 -5.09 -4.55
CA GLY A 27 27.76 -5.93 -3.79
C GLY A 27 26.57 -5.15 -3.23
N ILE A 28 26.80 -3.96 -2.69
CA ILE A 28 25.74 -3.07 -2.19
C ILE A 28 24.81 -2.64 -3.32
N ILE A 29 25.36 -2.21 -4.45
CA ILE A 29 24.57 -1.76 -5.62
C ILE A 29 23.69 -2.91 -6.12
N VAL A 30 24.26 -4.10 -6.31
CA VAL A 30 23.52 -5.28 -6.75
C VAL A 30 22.45 -5.67 -5.74
N GLY A 31 22.77 -5.67 -4.44
CA GLY A 31 21.82 -5.94 -3.37
C GLY A 31 20.63 -4.97 -3.38
N LEU A 32 20.89 -3.67 -3.57
CA LEU A 32 19.84 -2.66 -3.69
C LEU A 32 18.95 -2.88 -4.92
N ILE A 33 19.53 -3.26 -6.06
CA ILE A 33 18.75 -3.57 -7.27
C ILE A 33 17.83 -4.77 -7.02
N ILE A 34 18.37 -5.86 -6.44
CA ILE A 34 17.58 -7.06 -6.10
C ILE A 34 16.47 -6.72 -5.11
N PHE A 35 16.79 -6.00 -4.03
CA PHE A 35 15.81 -5.57 -3.03
C PHE A 35 14.71 -4.69 -3.63
N SER A 36 15.08 -3.73 -4.48
CA SER A 36 14.11 -2.88 -5.18
C SER A 36 13.20 -3.70 -6.09
N LEU A 37 13.74 -4.72 -6.76
CA LEU A 37 12.97 -5.62 -7.61
C LEU A 37 12.01 -6.48 -6.78
N LEU A 38 12.42 -6.96 -5.61
CA LEU A 38 11.54 -7.68 -4.68
C LEU A 38 10.37 -6.79 -4.23
N LEU A 39 10.64 -5.54 -3.82
CA LEU A 39 9.59 -4.59 -3.46
C LEU A 39 8.63 -4.31 -4.63
N PHE A 40 9.17 -4.21 -5.84
CA PHE A 40 8.37 -4.04 -7.05
C PHE A 40 7.45 -5.24 -7.28
N LEU A 41 7.95 -6.47 -7.17
CA LEU A 41 7.15 -7.69 -7.31
C LEU A 41 6.06 -7.80 -6.26
N ILE A 42 6.35 -7.52 -4.99
CA ILE A 42 5.35 -7.50 -3.91
C ILE A 42 4.25 -6.48 -4.23
N LYS A 43 4.62 -5.28 -4.71
CA LYS A 43 3.65 -4.25 -5.09
C LYS A 43 2.82 -4.65 -6.31
N TYR A 44 3.43 -5.37 -7.26
CA TYR A 44 2.76 -5.88 -8.45
C TYR A 44 1.73 -6.97 -8.08
N GLU A 45 2.10 -7.92 -7.23
CA GLU A 45 1.21 -8.95 -6.70
C GLU A 45 0.03 -8.32 -5.94
N ARG A 46 0.29 -7.36 -5.05
CA ARG A 46 -0.76 -6.59 -4.36
C ARG A 46 -1.70 -5.80 -5.28
N LYS A 47 -1.27 -5.44 -6.50
CA LYS A 47 -2.16 -4.81 -7.49
C LYS A 47 -3.09 -5.81 -8.16
N ILE A 48 -2.68 -7.07 -8.29
CA ILE A 48 -3.48 -8.15 -8.89
C ILE A 48 -4.55 -8.61 -7.90
N ASP A 49 -4.25 -8.64 -6.59
CA ASP A 49 -5.19 -8.99 -5.52
C ASP A 49 -6.14 -7.86 -5.10
N ARG A 50 -6.38 -6.88 -5.99
CA ARG A 50 -7.38 -5.82 -5.74
C ARG A 50 -8.83 -6.30 -5.75
N SER A 51 -9.10 -7.58 -5.99
CA SER A 51 -10.36 -8.18 -5.56
C SER A 51 -10.23 -8.52 -4.07
N PHE A 52 -10.38 -7.51 -3.21
CA PHE A 52 -10.83 -7.79 -1.84
C PHE A 52 -12.21 -8.43 -1.98
N ASN A 53 -12.24 -9.76 -2.04
CA ASN A 53 -13.47 -10.54 -2.12
C ASN A 53 -14.08 -10.61 -0.71
N PHE A 54 -14.34 -9.43 -0.17
CA PHE A 54 -14.94 -9.29 1.13
C PHE A 54 -16.42 -9.57 0.99
N GLN A 55 -16.76 -10.77 1.41
CA GLN A 55 -18.12 -11.18 1.64
C GLN A 55 -18.61 -10.40 2.87
N ALA A 56 -19.09 -9.18 2.62
CA ALA A 56 -19.78 -8.36 3.62
C ALA A 56 -20.97 -9.10 4.25
N ASP A 57 -21.42 -10.14 3.56
CA ASP A 57 -22.28 -11.25 3.94
C ASP A 57 -21.94 -11.82 5.33
N ASN A 58 -20.66 -11.82 5.73
CA ASN A 58 -20.20 -12.35 7.02
C ASN A 58 -20.14 -11.31 8.15
N LEU A 59 -20.54 -10.06 7.91
CA LEU A 59 -20.56 -9.01 8.94
C LEU A 59 -21.66 -9.23 10.00
N SER A 60 -22.60 -10.16 9.77
CA SER A 60 -23.59 -10.54 10.78
C SER A 60 -22.97 -11.11 12.06
N GLU A 61 -21.75 -11.65 12.00
CA GLU A 61 -21.05 -12.20 13.18
C GLU A 61 -20.48 -11.11 14.10
N VAL A 62 -20.31 -9.88 13.59
CA VAL A 62 -19.70 -8.76 14.33
C VAL A 62 -20.72 -7.69 14.75
N GLY A 63 -22.02 -7.93 14.52
CA GLY A 63 -23.12 -7.08 14.98
C GLY A 63 -24.10 -6.71 13.89
N ASN A 64 -24.68 -5.51 13.96
CA ASN A 64 -25.59 -5.01 12.93
C ASN A 64 -24.80 -4.79 11.61
N PRO A 65 -25.12 -5.50 10.51
CA PRO A 65 -24.38 -5.40 9.26
C PRO A 65 -24.31 -4.00 8.66
N ILE A 66 -25.34 -3.17 8.86
CA ILE A 66 -25.38 -1.79 8.38
C ILE A 66 -24.34 -0.94 9.13
N GLU A 67 -24.34 -1.00 10.46
CA GLU A 67 -23.36 -0.27 11.27
C GLU A 67 -21.94 -0.80 11.08
N ALA A 68 -21.78 -2.11 10.90
CA ALA A 68 -20.50 -2.73 10.62
C ALA A 68 -19.91 -2.19 9.29
N ASN A 69 -20.70 -2.12 8.22
CA ASN A 69 -20.27 -1.56 6.94
C ASN A 69 -19.97 -0.05 7.03
N ILE A 70 -20.78 0.74 7.74
CA ILE A 70 -20.54 2.18 7.93
C ILE A 70 -19.22 2.42 8.68
N ASN A 71 -18.97 1.66 9.75
CA ASN A 71 -17.75 1.78 10.54
C ASN A 71 -16.52 1.29 9.76
N LEU A 72 -16.65 0.20 9.01
CA LEU A 72 -15.58 -0.29 8.15
C LEU A 72 -15.23 0.72 7.05
N ALA A 73 -16.24 1.31 6.40
CA ALA A 73 -16.04 2.37 5.41
C ALA A 73 -15.24 3.54 6.00
N ARG A 74 -15.53 3.95 7.24
CA ARG A 74 -14.74 4.97 7.95
C ARG A 74 -13.27 4.58 8.08
N SER A 75 -12.98 3.38 8.56
CA SER A 75 -11.59 2.90 8.69
C SER A 75 -10.87 2.82 7.35
N LEU A 76 -11.56 2.40 6.28
CA LEU A 76 -11.00 2.33 4.93
C LEU A 76 -10.68 3.73 4.36
N ILE A 77 -11.52 4.74 4.64
CA ILE A 77 -11.23 6.14 4.26
C ILE A 77 -9.97 6.65 4.97
N GLU A 78 -9.80 6.32 6.25
CA GLU A 78 -8.61 6.70 7.02
C GLU A 78 -7.34 6.03 6.48
N MET A 79 -7.46 4.79 5.98
CA MET A 79 -6.39 4.05 5.32
C MET A 79 -6.14 4.46 3.85
N GLN A 80 -6.84 5.46 3.32
CA GLN A 80 -6.80 5.88 1.90
C GLN A 80 -7.22 4.79 0.90
N GLU A 81 -7.97 3.79 1.36
CA GLU A 81 -8.53 2.72 0.53
C GLU A 81 -9.90 3.13 0.00
N ILE A 82 -9.94 4.25 -0.76
CA ILE A 82 -11.19 4.97 -1.10
C ILE A 82 -12.18 4.10 -1.90
N GLN A 83 -11.69 3.32 -2.88
CA GLN A 83 -12.57 2.44 -3.65
C GLN A 83 -13.27 1.41 -2.75
N LYS A 84 -12.56 0.84 -1.76
CA LYS A 84 -13.14 -0.16 -0.84
C LYS A 84 -14.17 0.47 0.08
N ALA A 85 -13.91 1.70 0.56
CA ALA A 85 -14.89 2.43 1.35
C ALA A 85 -16.18 2.68 0.55
N LYS A 86 -16.05 3.01 -0.75
CA LYS A 86 -17.19 3.17 -1.66
C LYS A 86 -18.02 1.90 -1.77
N ASP A 87 -17.36 0.75 -1.92
CA ASP A 87 -18.03 -0.54 -2.07
C ASP A 87 -18.83 -0.89 -0.79
N CYS A 88 -18.28 -0.66 0.40
CA CYS A 88 -19.00 -0.82 1.67
C CYS A 88 -20.24 0.09 1.78
N LEU A 89 -20.13 1.36 1.37
CA LEU A 89 -21.27 2.28 1.42
C LEU A 89 -22.35 1.88 0.40
N ASN A 90 -21.98 1.47 -0.81
CA ASN A 90 -22.93 1.04 -1.83
C ASN A 90 -23.80 -0.15 -1.37
N GLN A 91 -23.23 -1.10 -0.63
CA GLN A 91 -23.96 -2.25 -0.06
C GLN A 91 -25.00 -1.82 0.99
N VAL A 92 -24.74 -0.72 1.71
CA VAL A 92 -25.66 -0.20 2.71
C VAL A 92 -26.76 0.65 2.07
N GLU A 93 -26.46 1.37 1.00
CA GLU A 93 -27.44 2.24 0.34
C GLU A 93 -28.53 1.50 -0.43
N THR A 94 -28.32 0.22 -0.73
CA THR A 94 -29.38 -0.65 -1.27
C THR A 94 -30.43 -1.03 -0.24
N GLU A 95 -30.18 -0.81 1.05
CA GLU A 95 -31.11 -1.10 2.15
C GLU A 95 -32.19 -0.01 2.28
N LYS A 96 -33.45 -0.43 2.40
CA LYS A 96 -34.59 0.49 2.43
C LYS A 96 -34.79 1.18 3.78
N ASP A 97 -34.36 0.54 4.86
CA ASP A 97 -34.74 0.90 6.23
C ASP A 97 -33.60 1.56 7.02
N LEU A 98 -32.78 2.39 6.35
CA LEU A 98 -31.74 3.17 7.01
C LEU A 98 -32.33 4.23 7.95
N THR A 99 -31.84 4.24 9.19
CA THR A 99 -32.19 5.28 10.17
C THR A 99 -31.65 6.64 9.72
N VAL A 100 -32.23 7.73 10.25
CA VAL A 100 -31.75 9.10 9.97
C VAL A 100 -30.28 9.26 10.36
N GLU A 101 -29.87 8.64 11.48
CA GLU A 101 -28.48 8.68 11.94
C GLU A 101 -27.54 7.97 10.95
N GLN A 102 -27.92 6.80 10.45
CA GLN A 102 -27.14 6.04 9.47
C GLN A 102 -26.98 6.81 8.16
N ARG A 103 -28.06 7.40 7.64
CA ARG A 103 -28.02 8.25 6.44
C ARG A 103 -27.07 9.44 6.63
N ASN A 104 -27.13 10.11 7.78
CA ASN A 104 -26.22 11.22 8.09
C ASN A 104 -24.76 10.75 8.14
N LYS A 105 -24.48 9.60 8.76
CA LYS A 105 -23.12 9.02 8.78
C LYS A 105 -22.62 8.76 7.35
N ILE A 106 -23.44 8.16 6.49
CA ILE A 106 -23.08 7.84 5.11
C ILE A 106 -22.76 9.12 4.31
N GLU A 107 -23.59 10.15 4.40
CA GLU A 107 -23.36 11.43 3.70
C GLU A 107 -22.07 12.13 4.16
N ILE A 108 -21.78 12.11 5.47
CA ILE A 108 -20.50 12.63 6.01
C ILE A 108 -19.31 11.87 5.41
N LEU A 109 -19.39 10.54 5.34
CA LEU A 109 -18.30 9.72 4.80
C LEU A 109 -18.10 9.97 3.30
N LYS A 110 -19.19 10.15 2.52
CA LYS A 110 -19.12 10.54 1.10
C LYS A 110 -18.44 11.89 0.90
N GLY A 111 -18.72 12.87 1.76
CA GLY A 111 -18.04 14.17 1.74
C GLY A 111 -16.53 14.01 1.94
N ARG A 112 -16.13 13.28 2.99
CA ARG A 112 -14.71 13.01 3.32
C ARG A 112 -13.97 12.26 2.21
N MET A 113 -14.66 11.40 1.46
CA MET A 113 -14.05 10.68 0.33
C MET A 113 -13.72 11.64 -0.82
N LYS A 114 -14.64 12.54 -1.18
CA LYS A 114 -14.41 13.54 -2.24
C LYS A 114 -13.22 14.44 -1.93
N GLU A 115 -13.13 14.94 -0.69
CA GLU A 115 -12.00 15.76 -0.22
C GLU A 115 -10.64 15.05 -0.36
N LYS A 116 -10.61 13.71 -0.27
CA LYS A 116 -9.39 12.90 -0.40
C LYS A 116 -9.11 12.40 -1.82
N GLU A 117 -10.10 12.44 -2.71
CA GLU A 117 -9.91 12.17 -4.15
C GLU A 117 -9.39 13.41 -4.88
N ASP A 118 -9.73 14.62 -4.39
CA ASP A 118 -9.39 15.91 -5.01
C ASP A 118 -8.07 16.55 -4.50
N GLY A 119 -7.41 15.95 -3.48
CA GLY A 119 -6.17 16.46 -2.85
C GLY A 119 -4.95 15.58 -3.09
#